data_AF-C4WSI7-F1
#
_entry.id   AF-C4WSI7-F1
#
_cell.length_a   1.000
_cell.length_b   1.000
_cell.length_c   1.000
_cell.angle_alpha   90.00
_cell.angle_beta   90.00
_cell.angle_gamma   90.00
#
_symmetry.space_group_name_H-M   'P 1'
#
loop_
_entity.id
_entity.type
_entity.pdbx_description
1 polymer ?
#
loop_
_entity_poly.entity_id
_entity_poly.type
_entity_poly.pdbx_seq_one_letter_code
_entity_poly.pdbx_strand_id
1 'polypeptide(L)'
;MTTIFICPIFFGAAHFNQWIERMRAGVPCLDAFIMSVFQFMYTTIFGAYSALLFISTGNVIGPIMAHKFCNHMGFPDFREMFQFQEPKRTCLLVLSLVGLILWCILIKYTTDPRIYSNQMDWTEMN
;
A
#
# COMPACT_ATOMS: atom_id res chain seq x y z
N MET A 1 -17.49 9.68 -6.26
CA MET A 1 -16.59 9.44 -5.10
C MET A 1 -16.66 8.04 -4.48
N THR A 2 -17.82 7.36 -4.46
CA THR A 2 -18.02 6.07 -3.77
C THR A 2 -17.09 4.94 -4.23
N THR A 3 -16.74 4.89 -5.51
CA THR A 3 -15.83 3.88 -6.10
C THR A 3 -14.41 3.94 -5.52
N ILE A 4 -13.94 5.14 -5.13
CA ILE A 4 -12.61 5.37 -4.53
C ILE A 4 -12.52 4.72 -3.14
N PHE A 5 -13.66 4.52 -2.46
CA PHE A 5 -13.71 3.91 -1.13
C PHE A 5 -14.15 2.45 -1.18
N ILE A 6 -15.15 2.11 -2.01
CA ILE A 6 -15.73 0.76 -2.05
C ILE A 6 -14.78 -0.24 -2.71
N CYS A 7 -14.19 0.08 -3.87
CA CYS A 7 -13.34 -0.86 -4.60
C CYS A 7 -12.09 -1.27 -3.78
N PRO A 8 -11.40 -0.35 -3.09
CA PRO A 8 -10.25 -0.73 -2.26
C PRO A 8 -10.62 -1.58 -1.05
N ILE A 9 -11.82 -1.40 -0.47
CA ILE A 9 -12.29 -2.23 0.66
C ILE A 9 -12.48 -3.68 0.22
N PHE A 10 -13.13 -3.91 -0.93
CA PHE A 10 -13.29 -5.27 -1.46
C PHE A 10 -11.94 -5.89 -1.86
N PHE A 11 -11.04 -5.09 -2.44
CA PHE A 11 -9.69 -5.53 -2.76
C PHE A 11 -8.91 -5.95 -1.50
N GLY A 12 -8.99 -5.16 -0.42
CA GLY A 12 -8.39 -5.51 0.86
C GLY A 12 -9.02 -6.75 1.48
N ALA A 13 -10.35 -6.88 1.43
CA ALA A 13 -11.08 -8.01 2.00
C ALA A 13 -10.68 -9.35 1.36
N ALA A 14 -10.37 -9.37 0.06
CA ALA A 14 -9.88 -10.57 -0.62
C ALA A 14 -8.56 -11.09 -0.03
N HIS A 15 -7.73 -10.21 0.55
CA HIS A 15 -6.46 -10.59 1.17
C HIS A 15 -6.65 -11.15 2.59
N PHE A 16 -7.83 -10.98 3.20
CA PHE A 16 -8.13 -11.53 4.52
C PHE A 16 -8.14 -13.06 4.54
N ASN A 17 -8.37 -13.70 3.38
CA ASN A 17 -8.23 -15.16 3.23
C ASN A 17 -6.84 -15.69 3.60
N GLN A 18 -5.80 -14.85 3.51
CA GLN A 18 -4.44 -15.22 3.91
C GLN A 18 -4.32 -15.47 5.41
N TRP A 19 -5.29 -15.03 6.22
CA TRP A 19 -5.36 -15.39 7.64
C TRP A 19 -5.38 -16.91 7.83
N ILE A 20 -6.22 -17.61 7.06
CA ILE A 20 -6.36 -19.06 7.13
C ILE A 20 -5.07 -19.76 6.70
N GLU A 21 -4.40 -19.25 5.66
CA GLU A 21 -3.11 -19.77 5.20
C GLU A 21 -2.01 -19.59 6.25
N ARG A 22 -1.93 -18.41 6.89
CA ARG A 22 -0.97 -18.13 7.97
C ARG A 22 -1.18 -19.06 9.17
N MET A 23 -2.43 -19.31 9.56
CA MET A 23 -2.73 -20.26 10.63
C MET A 23 -2.33 -21.69 10.26
N ARG A 24 -2.58 -22.12 9.02
CA ARG A 24 -2.15 -23.44 8.52
C ARG A 24 -0.63 -23.58 8.44
N ALA A 25 0.08 -22.48 8.22
CA ALA A 25 1.54 -22.42 8.25
C ALA A 25 2.13 -22.42 9.68
N GLY A 26 1.31 -22.51 10.72
CA GLY A 26 1.76 -22.60 12.12
C GLY A 26 1.94 -21.25 12.82
N VAL A 27 1.52 -20.13 12.21
CA VAL A 27 1.50 -18.82 12.89
C VAL A 27 0.39 -18.82 13.95
N PRO A 28 0.66 -18.36 15.19
CA PRO A 28 -0.37 -18.26 16.23
C PRO A 28 -1.59 -17.47 15.76
N CYS A 29 -2.80 -17.87 16.19
CA CYS A 29 -4.05 -17.29 15.69
C CYS A 29 -4.10 -15.75 15.83
N LEU A 30 -3.71 -15.22 16.99
CA LEU A 30 -3.67 -13.79 17.26
C LEU A 30 -2.68 -13.06 16.35
N ASP A 31 -1.53 -13.66 16.11
CA ASP A 31 -0.49 -13.12 15.24
C ASP A 31 -0.94 -13.09 13.78
N ALA A 32 -1.50 -14.20 13.30
CA ALA A 32 -2.02 -14.32 11.96
C ALA A 32 -3.17 -13.32 11.72
N PHE A 33 -4.02 -13.10 12.73
CA PHE A 33 -5.08 -12.09 12.70
C PHE A 33 -4.52 -10.67 12.61
N ILE A 34 -3.58 -10.29 13.48
CA ILE A 34 -2.94 -8.96 13.46
C ILE A 34 -2.28 -8.68 12.11
N MET A 35 -1.54 -9.65 11.56
CA MET A 35 -0.91 -9.49 10.25
C MET A 35 -1.94 -9.33 9.13
N SER A 36 -3.07 -10.04 9.19
CA SER A 36 -4.14 -9.98 8.18
C SER A 36 -4.92 -8.66 8.26
N VAL A 37 -5.17 -8.14 9.47
CA VAL A 37 -5.75 -6.81 9.67
C VAL A 37 -4.81 -5.72 9.15
N PHE A 38 -3.52 -5.82 9.44
CA PHE A 38 -2.52 -4.87 8.94
C PHE A 38 -2.48 -4.89 7.40
N GLN A 39 -2.46 -6.08 6.81
CA GLN A 39 -2.49 -6.26 5.37
C GLN A 39 -3.78 -5.70 4.74
N PHE A 40 -4.94 -5.94 5.35
CA PHE A 40 -6.22 -5.38 4.92
C PHE A 40 -6.21 -3.85 4.91
N MET A 41 -5.76 -3.22 5.99
CA MET A 41 -5.70 -1.76 6.08
C MET A 41 -4.72 -1.18 5.04
N TYR A 42 -3.53 -1.77 4.93
CA TYR A 42 -2.51 -1.34 3.98
C TYR A 42 -2.98 -1.43 2.53
N THR A 43 -3.54 -2.59 2.14
CA THR A 43 -4.06 -2.81 0.77
C THR A 43 -5.26 -1.93 0.45
N THR A 44 -6.12 -1.61 1.44
CA THR A 44 -7.23 -0.66 1.27
C THR A 44 -6.71 0.75 1.02
N ILE A 45 -5.76 1.24 1.83
CA ILE A 45 -5.14 2.56 1.64
C ILE A 45 -4.44 2.62 0.28
N PHE A 46 -3.69 1.58 -0.08
CA PHE A 46 -2.99 1.51 -1.35
C PHE A 46 -3.94 1.46 -2.56
N GLY A 47 -5.07 0.77 -2.45
CA GLY A 47 -6.11 0.76 -3.47
C GLY A 47 -6.76 2.14 -3.65
N ALA A 48 -7.05 2.84 -2.55
CA ALA A 48 -7.58 4.21 -2.61
C ALA A 48 -6.56 5.16 -3.26
N TYR A 49 -5.27 5.02 -2.92
CA TYR A 49 -4.19 5.75 -3.57
C TYR A 49 -4.11 5.47 -5.06
N SER A 50 -4.19 4.20 -5.48
CA SER A 50 -4.15 3.83 -6.90
C SER A 50 -5.33 4.43 -7.68
N ALA A 51 -6.52 4.47 -7.07
CA ALA A 51 -7.70 5.11 -7.65
C ALA A 51 -7.53 6.64 -7.76
N LEU A 52 -6.97 7.29 -6.74
CA LEU A 52 -6.61 8.71 -6.81
C LEU A 52 -5.56 8.97 -7.90
N LEU A 53 -4.52 8.15 -7.96
CA LEU A 53 -3.48 8.36 -8.97
C LEU A 53 -4.03 8.15 -10.40
N PHE A 54 -4.95 7.22 -10.59
CA PHE A 54 -5.63 7.03 -11.87
C PHE A 54 -6.41 8.29 -12.30
N ILE A 55 -7.19 8.85 -11.39
CA ILE A 55 -8.02 10.03 -11.69
C ILE A 55 -7.12 11.28 -11.85
N SER A 56 -6.07 11.46 -11.03
CA SER A 56 -5.10 12.57 -11.17
C SER A 56 -4.39 12.55 -12.53
N THR A 57 -3.89 11.39 -12.93
CA THR A 57 -3.02 11.25 -14.10
C THR A 57 -3.79 11.01 -15.40
N GLY A 58 -5.06 10.61 -15.32
CA GLY A 58 -5.89 10.25 -16.47
C GLY A 58 -5.43 8.98 -17.20
N ASN A 59 -4.47 8.24 -16.66
CA ASN A 59 -3.91 7.04 -17.29
C ASN A 59 -3.69 5.89 -16.28
N VAL A 60 -3.76 4.66 -16.79
CA VAL A 60 -3.56 3.44 -15.98
C VAL A 60 -2.08 3.10 -15.73
N ILE A 61 -1.16 3.74 -16.45
CA ILE A 61 0.28 3.44 -16.35
C ILE A 61 0.83 3.86 -15.00
N GLY A 62 0.46 5.04 -14.50
CA GLY A 62 0.86 5.53 -13.19
C GLY A 62 0.52 4.54 -12.06
N PRO A 63 -0.76 4.14 -11.90
CA PRO A 63 -1.17 3.18 -10.87
C PRO A 63 -0.50 1.80 -11.02
N ILE A 64 -0.31 1.32 -12.25
CA ILE A 64 0.37 0.02 -12.50
C ILE A 64 1.82 0.05 -12.02
N MET A 65 2.56 1.12 -12.33
CA MET A 65 3.95 1.25 -11.89
C MET A 65 4.06 1.34 -10.37
N ALA A 66 3.20 2.13 -9.74
CA ALA A 66 3.13 2.22 -8.28
C ALA A 66 2.81 0.85 -7.65
N HIS A 67 1.85 0.11 -8.22
CA HIS A 67 1.47 -1.22 -7.74
C HIS A 67 2.63 -2.22 -7.85
N LYS A 68 3.28 -2.30 -9.01
CA LYS A 68 4.42 -3.19 -9.19
C LYS A 68 5.57 -2.85 -8.24
N PHE A 69 5.86 -1.58 -8.05
CA PHE A 69 6.92 -1.13 -7.14
C PHE A 69 6.59 -1.47 -5.67
N CYS A 70 5.40 -1.12 -5.20
CA CYS A 70 4.97 -1.41 -3.83
C CYS A 70 4.88 -2.91 -3.55
N ASN A 71 4.40 -3.71 -4.52
CA ASN A 71 4.37 -5.17 -4.36
C ASN A 71 5.77 -5.80 -4.39
N HIS A 72 6.72 -5.22 -5.12
CA HIS A 72 8.10 -5.69 -5.15
C HIS A 72 8.84 -5.37 -3.85
N MET A 73 8.69 -4.14 -3.34
CA MET A 73 9.29 -3.75 -2.05
C MET A 73 8.61 -4.47 -0.89
N GLY A 74 7.29 -4.65 -0.97
CA GLY A 74 6.48 -5.23 0.08
C GLY A 74 6.52 -4.40 1.37
N PHE A 75 5.93 -4.95 2.41
CA PHE A 75 6.09 -4.41 3.75
C PHE A 75 7.12 -5.25 4.51
N PRO A 76 8.07 -4.63 5.23
CA PRO A 76 9.06 -5.37 5.99
C PRO A 76 8.42 -6.34 7.00
N ASP A 77 8.85 -7.60 7.00
CA ASP A 77 8.49 -8.51 8.08
C ASP A 77 9.26 -8.10 9.34
N PHE A 78 8.60 -7.33 10.20
CA PHE A 78 9.20 -6.87 11.43
C PHE A 78 9.69 -8.01 12.32
N ARG A 79 9.04 -9.20 12.30
CA ARG A 79 9.46 -10.33 13.14
C ARG A 79 10.81 -10.86 12.70
N GLU A 80 10.98 -11.06 11.40
CA GLU A 80 12.25 -11.48 10.81
C GLU A 80 13.32 -10.41 11.03
N MET A 81 12.96 -9.13 10.88
CA MET A 81 13.87 -8.01 11.12
C MET A 81 14.42 -7.96 12.55
N PHE A 82 13.60 -8.27 13.56
CA PHE A 82 14.04 -8.31 14.96
C PHE A 82 14.96 -9.51 15.27
N GLN A 83 15.02 -10.53 14.41
CA GLN A 83 15.93 -11.68 14.56
C GLN A 83 17.34 -11.41 14.03
N PHE A 84 17.52 -10.43 13.13
CA PHE A 84 18.85 -10.10 12.61
C PHE A 84 19.72 -9.35 13.63
N GLN A 85 21.01 -9.67 13.64
CA GLN A 85 22.00 -8.95 14.45
C GLN A 85 22.32 -7.55 13.88
N GLU A 86 22.73 -6.64 14.77
CA GLU A 86 23.26 -5.33 14.37
C GLU A 86 24.52 -5.52 13.51
N PRO A 87 24.70 -4.73 12.43
CA PRO A 87 23.98 -3.50 12.05
C PRO A 87 22.83 -3.70 11.05
N LYS A 88 22.56 -4.94 10.63
CA LYS A 88 21.61 -5.24 9.54
C LYS A 88 20.17 -4.85 9.91
N ARG A 89 19.76 -5.06 11.17
CA ARG A 89 18.45 -4.66 11.70
C ARG A 89 18.22 -3.16 11.55
N THR A 90 19.16 -2.34 12.03
CA THR A 90 19.07 -0.88 11.93
C THR A 90 19.05 -0.41 10.47
N CYS A 91 19.87 -1.01 9.61
CA CYS A 91 19.88 -0.71 8.18
C CYS A 91 18.51 -0.98 7.52
N LEU A 92 17.90 -2.14 7.79
CA LEU A 92 16.58 -2.50 7.25
C LEU A 92 15.48 -1.56 7.76
N LEU A 93 15.51 -1.18 9.04
CA LEU A 93 14.55 -0.22 9.62
C LEU A 93 14.70 1.17 8.98
N VAL A 94 15.93 1.67 8.85
CA VAL A 94 16.20 2.97 8.22
C VAL A 94 15.77 2.96 6.76
N LEU A 95 16.11 1.92 6.01
CA LEU A 95 15.72 1.81 4.59
C LEU A 95 14.20 1.77 4.43
N SER A 96 13.49 1.07 5.32
CA SER A 96 12.02 1.02 5.35
C SER A 96 11.41 2.40 5.62
N LEU A 97 11.96 3.15 6.58
CA LEU A 97 11.51 4.52 6.88
C LEU A 97 11.78 5.49 5.74
N VAL A 98 12.96 5.39 5.11
CA VAL A 98 13.31 6.18 3.92
C VAL A 98 12.36 5.87 2.77
N GLY A 99 12.06 4.60 2.52
CA GLY A 99 11.08 4.18 1.52
C GLY A 99 9.69 4.76 1.77
N LEU A 100 9.23 4.75 3.02
CA LEU A 100 7.94 5.33 3.42
C LEU A 100 7.91 6.86 3.19
N ILE A 101 8.95 7.58 3.60
CA ILE A 101 9.06 9.03 3.42
C ILE A 101 9.08 9.36 1.93
N LEU A 102 9.89 8.65 1.15
CA LEU A 102 9.97 8.84 -0.30
C LEU A 102 8.61 8.62 -0.95
N TRP A 103 7.88 7.58 -0.54
CA TRP A 103 6.53 7.32 -1.02
C TRP A 103 5.57 8.47 -0.68
N CYS A 104 5.55 8.96 0.56
CA CYS A 104 4.73 10.11 0.96
C CYS A 104 5.02 11.38 0.14
N ILE A 105 6.29 11.63 -0.18
CA ILE A 105 6.68 12.75 -1.05
C ILE A 105 6.21 12.49 -2.48
N LEU A 106 6.43 11.29 -3.00
CA LEU A 106 6.05 10.91 -4.36
C LEU A 106 4.55 11.13 -4.57
N ILE A 107 3.70 10.73 -3.61
CA ILE A 107 2.25 10.97 -3.64
C ILE A 107 1.95 12.43 -3.91
N LYS A 108 2.55 13.36 -3.14
CA LYS A 108 2.27 14.79 -3.30
C LYS A 108 2.66 15.29 -4.68
N TYR A 109 3.77 14.81 -5.23
CA TYR A 109 4.23 15.18 -6.57
C TYR A 109 3.36 14.56 -7.68
N THR A 110 3.13 13.24 -7.65
CA THR A 110 2.38 12.52 -8.70
C THR A 110 0.88 12.81 -8.69
N THR A 111 0.36 13.39 -7.61
CA THR A 111 -1.06 13.78 -7.51
C THR A 111 -1.28 15.23 -7.93
N ASP A 112 -0.24 16.03 -8.22
CA ASP A 112 -0.40 17.41 -8.67
C ASP A 112 -1.00 17.45 -10.10
N PRO A 113 -2.25 17.92 -10.26
CA PRO A 113 -2.95 17.90 -11.55
C PRO A 113 -2.26 18.79 -12.60
N ARG A 114 -1.42 19.75 -12.16
CA ARG A 114 -0.66 20.64 -13.06
C ARG A 114 0.37 19.90 -13.91
N ILE A 115 0.88 18.76 -13.44
CA ILE A 115 1.89 17.97 -14.15
C ILE A 115 1.29 17.26 -15.36
N TYR A 116 0.00 16.92 -15.30
CA TYR A 116 -0.65 16.09 -16.31
C TYR A 116 -1.60 16.86 -17.23
N SER A 117 -1.73 18.20 -17.05
CA SER A 117 -2.72 19.05 -17.74
C SER A 117 -4.12 18.41 -17.78
N ASN A 118 -4.47 17.67 -16.72
CA ASN A 118 -5.72 16.93 -16.66
C ASN A 118 -6.82 17.85 -16.12
N GLN A 119 -7.93 17.96 -16.86
CA GLN A 119 -9.04 18.85 -16.53
C GLN A 119 -10.06 18.23 -15.56
N MET A 120 -9.84 17.00 -15.08
CA MET A 120 -10.71 16.38 -14.09
C MET A 120 -10.49 17.01 -12.72
N ASP A 121 -11.32 18.01 -12.41
CA ASP A 121 -11.38 18.60 -11.08
C ASP A 121 -12.18 17.67 -10.14
N TRP A 122 -11.59 17.33 -8.99
CA TRP A 122 -12.16 16.40 -8.01
C TRP A 122 -13.49 16.89 -7.44
N THR A 123 -13.74 18.19 -7.58
CA THR A 123 -14.94 18.91 -7.15
C THR A 123 -16.15 18.65 -8.05
N GLU A 124 -15.96 18.23 -9.31
CA GLU A 124 -17.05 17.93 -10.26
C GLU A 124 -17.57 16.49 -10.13
N MET A 125 -16.90 15.63 -9.34
CA MET A 125 -17.31 14.24 -9.11
C MET A 125 -18.26 14.06 -7.92
N ASN A 126 -19.05 15.09 -7.62
CA ASN A 126 -20.06 15.13 -6.57
C ASN A 126 -21.46 14.84 -7.12
#